data_AF-A0A084B8H2-F1
#
_entry.id   AF-A0A084B8H2-F1
#
_cell.length_a   1.000
_cell.length_b   1.000
_cell.length_c   1.000
_cell.angle_alpha   90.00
_cell.angle_beta   90.00
_cell.angle_gamma   90.00
#
_symmetry.space_group_name_H-M   'P 1'
#
loop_
_entity.id
_entity.type
_entity.pdbx_description
1 polymer ?
#
loop_
_entity_poly.entity_id
_entity_poly.type
_entity_poly.pdbx_seq_one_letter_code
_entity_poly.pdbx_strand_id
1 'polypeptide(L)'
;MDANVPVKRQPSGCNASGAPLINLDALPDDWKIFPWNKFPAFSISERSGRQISWVWQHGFDIQARDSPTKRKWNIEKHLFREYGLVDESGKRKPPALWKGMQEETPSRNILEMLNLDTSDPKEQAIANALIQRFDRDHFQRLLLEWVVDANISFRQPEHCRLRRIFEYLNPSVAATNAHISHNTVRKRIVDLHLRHKAHIIDYLRKVPGQVHIAFDGWHSRNRHALYGIVCFYIDNNGAPSKLVLGLPELKISHSGENIATQILEILESYEILDRVGYITLDNAANTDTAAEEVTQALGLGPKKRRVRCFGHVLNLVVKALLFGHKAEAFEAEVDGEPGFDAIQHEIWRQKGPVGKLHNLVHWIHRSDKLTYRLRALQEEFFQHSDSPKTRARKPLDVVRDNQTRWLSTLYMMRRGLKLRPFLEDLVEKATVEFNRERRNGVRKKEEMPLCLREESLLNGNNWGVIELMDKVLVDFEEALRMLEGDAQRRVRKGGRIEAYGNMWDVASTYEFLMDRLEEWKATAENYPDPEHFKININLG
;
A
#
# COMPACT_ATOMS: atom_id res chain seq x y z
N MET A 1 26.72 6.03 -13.05
CA MET A 1 28.03 6.08 -12.39
C MET A 1 27.81 5.90 -10.90
N ASP A 2 28.34 4.82 -10.37
CA ASP A 2 28.24 4.36 -8.99
C ASP A 2 28.82 5.35 -7.97
N ALA A 3 28.22 5.40 -6.78
CA ALA A 3 28.92 5.75 -5.55
C ALA A 3 28.22 5.13 -4.33
N ASN A 4 28.65 3.91 -4.01
CA ASN A 4 28.48 3.25 -2.71
C ASN A 4 29.22 4.04 -1.61
N VAL A 5 28.57 4.29 -0.48
CA VAL A 5 29.25 4.66 0.78
C VAL A 5 28.83 3.68 1.87
N PRO A 6 29.75 2.84 2.40
CA PRO A 6 29.44 1.92 3.49
C PRO A 6 29.71 2.58 4.85
N VAL A 7 28.69 2.63 5.71
CA VAL A 7 28.84 3.04 7.11
C VAL A 7 29.34 1.85 7.93
N LYS A 8 30.62 1.88 8.31
CA LYS A 8 31.25 0.97 9.27
C LYS A 8 30.66 1.17 10.67
N ARG A 9 30.16 0.10 11.29
CA ARG A 9 29.96 0.04 12.75
C ARG A 9 31.23 -0.54 13.39
N GLN A 10 31.85 0.22 14.29
CA GLN A 10 32.89 -0.27 15.20
C GLN A 10 32.27 -1.18 16.29
N PRO A 11 32.95 -2.26 16.70
CA PRO A 11 32.70 -2.92 17.98
C PRO A 11 33.54 -2.27 19.09
N SER A 12 32.88 -1.91 20.19
CA SER A 12 33.51 -1.56 21.46
C SER A 12 34.14 -2.80 22.09
N GLY A 13 35.45 -2.76 22.34
CA GLY A 13 36.19 -3.82 23.00
C GLY A 13 36.02 -3.83 24.52
N CYS A 14 36.07 -5.03 25.10
CA CYS A 14 36.52 -5.26 26.47
C CYS A 14 37.54 -6.41 26.42
N ASN A 15 38.80 -6.10 26.73
CA ASN A 15 39.86 -7.08 26.98
C ASN A 15 39.59 -7.76 28.32
N ALA A 16 39.68 -9.08 28.37
CA ALA A 16 39.96 -9.84 29.59
C ALA A 16 41.04 -10.88 29.30
N SER A 17 41.99 -10.95 30.23
CA SER A 17 43.32 -11.58 30.17
C SER A 17 43.32 -13.11 30.24
N GLY A 18 44.42 -13.69 29.75
CA GLY A 18 44.69 -15.11 29.52
C GLY A 18 44.43 -16.11 30.65
N ALA A 19 43.98 -17.30 30.22
CA ALA A 19 44.19 -18.62 30.83
C ALA A 19 44.33 -19.64 29.67
N PRO A 20 45.03 -20.79 29.84
CA PRO A 20 45.67 -21.50 28.74
C PRO A 20 44.69 -22.23 27.80
N LEU A 21 44.97 -22.14 26.51
CA LEU A 21 44.35 -22.93 25.44
C LEU A 21 44.52 -24.43 25.74
N ILE A 22 43.42 -25.11 26.05
CA ILE A 22 43.38 -26.58 26.01
C ILE A 22 43.37 -26.97 24.52
N ASN A 23 44.33 -27.82 24.16
CA ASN A 23 44.49 -28.39 22.84
C ASN A 23 43.21 -29.15 22.41
N LEU A 24 42.54 -28.66 21.37
CA LEU A 24 41.21 -29.10 20.91
C LEU A 24 41.27 -30.23 19.87
N ASP A 25 42.40 -30.94 19.75
CA ASP A 25 42.61 -32.01 18.75
C ASP A 25 41.99 -33.38 19.12
N ALA A 26 41.06 -33.45 20.08
CA ALA A 26 40.27 -34.66 20.31
C ALA A 26 39.09 -34.71 19.31
N LEU A 27 39.27 -35.49 18.25
CA LEU A 27 38.31 -35.70 17.16
C LEU A 27 36.91 -36.18 17.66
N PRO A 28 35.81 -35.85 16.96
CA PRO A 28 34.42 -36.15 17.37
C PRO A 28 34.01 -37.64 17.39
N ASP A 29 34.92 -38.56 17.13
CA ASP A 29 34.62 -39.97 16.85
C ASP A 29 35.12 -40.95 17.94
N ASP A 30 35.62 -40.49 19.09
CA ASP A 30 36.01 -41.39 20.19
C ASP A 30 34.78 -41.86 21.00
N TRP A 31 34.00 -42.76 20.39
CA TRP A 31 32.81 -43.39 20.98
C TRP A 31 33.09 -44.21 22.24
N LYS A 32 34.37 -44.42 22.60
CA LYS A 32 34.77 -45.07 23.87
C LYS A 32 34.47 -44.21 25.09
N ILE A 33 34.40 -42.89 24.91
CA ILE A 33 34.13 -41.93 25.99
C ILE A 33 32.62 -41.76 26.22
N PHE A 34 31.78 -42.18 25.28
CA PHE A 34 30.34 -41.99 25.36
C PHE A 34 29.68 -42.94 26.38
N PRO A 35 28.88 -42.44 27.35
CA PRO A 35 28.30 -43.25 28.41
C PRO A 35 27.04 -44.01 27.94
N TRP A 36 27.25 -45.06 27.13
CA TRP A 36 26.18 -45.89 26.55
C TRP A 36 25.24 -46.50 27.59
N ASN A 37 25.75 -46.76 28.80
CA ASN A 37 24.97 -47.25 29.94
C ASN A 37 23.81 -46.32 30.34
N LYS A 38 23.92 -45.01 30.08
CA LYS A 38 22.84 -44.04 30.34
C LYS A 38 21.84 -43.92 29.19
N PHE A 39 22.15 -44.52 28.03
CA PHE A 39 21.33 -44.44 26.82
C PHE A 39 21.13 -45.83 26.17
N PRO A 40 20.58 -46.82 26.90
CA PRO A 40 20.50 -48.22 26.44
C PRO A 40 19.59 -48.41 25.22
N ALA A 41 18.61 -47.51 25.01
CA ALA A 41 17.68 -47.54 23.89
C ALA A 41 18.22 -46.92 22.58
N PHE A 42 19.49 -46.49 22.57
CA PHE A 42 20.09 -45.74 21.47
C PHE A 42 21.34 -46.44 20.91
N SER A 43 21.71 -46.11 19.68
CA SER A 43 22.91 -46.54 18.98
C SER A 43 23.53 -45.38 18.19
N ILE A 44 24.70 -45.61 17.59
CA ILE A 44 25.37 -44.63 16.72
C ILE A 44 24.49 -44.34 15.51
N SER A 45 24.36 -43.07 15.13
CA SER A 45 23.58 -42.61 13.97
C SER A 45 24.17 -43.13 12.65
N GLU A 46 23.33 -43.70 11.79
CA GLU A 46 23.74 -44.29 10.49
C GLU A 46 23.65 -43.30 9.31
N ARG A 47 23.52 -42.00 9.60
CA ARG A 47 23.26 -40.97 8.58
C ARG A 47 24.50 -40.68 7.71
N SER A 48 24.31 -40.61 6.40
CA SER A 48 25.29 -40.08 5.44
C SER A 48 24.95 -38.63 5.03
N GLY A 49 25.89 -37.69 5.25
CA GLY A 49 25.78 -36.29 4.81
C GLY A 49 26.59 -35.30 5.66
N ARG A 50 27.20 -34.29 5.02
CA ARG A 50 28.05 -33.28 5.70
C ARG A 50 27.22 -32.39 6.63
N GLN A 51 27.59 -32.35 7.91
CA GLN A 51 26.87 -31.62 8.96
C GLN A 51 27.44 -30.18 9.09
N ILE A 52 26.56 -29.17 9.04
CA ILE A 52 26.95 -27.76 8.84
C ILE A 52 26.86 -26.92 10.13
N SER A 53 26.19 -27.40 11.18
CA SER A 53 26.00 -26.63 12.43
C SER A 53 26.99 -27.06 13.50
N TRP A 54 27.52 -26.11 14.29
CA TRP A 54 28.55 -26.32 15.33
C TRP A 54 28.28 -27.49 16.28
N VAL A 55 27.03 -27.64 16.72
CA VAL A 55 26.59 -28.75 17.61
C VAL A 55 26.87 -30.14 17.03
N TRP A 56 26.91 -30.23 15.70
CA TRP A 56 27.17 -31.44 14.94
C TRP A 56 28.65 -31.68 14.67
N GLN A 57 29.47 -30.63 14.74
CA GLN A 57 30.92 -30.74 14.54
C GLN A 57 31.64 -31.23 15.80
N HIS A 58 31.01 -31.09 16.96
CA HIS A 58 31.64 -31.44 18.24
C HIS A 58 30.89 -32.52 19.02
N GLY A 59 29.63 -32.85 18.68
CA GLY A 59 28.74 -33.73 19.44
C GLY A 59 28.66 -35.18 18.98
N PHE A 60 28.28 -36.08 19.91
CA PHE A 60 27.91 -37.47 19.61
C PHE A 60 26.47 -37.56 19.08
N ASP A 61 26.29 -38.06 17.85
CA ASP A 61 24.99 -38.25 17.19
C ASP A 61 24.43 -39.65 17.45
N ILE A 62 23.37 -39.76 18.26
CA ILE A 62 22.75 -41.04 18.62
C ILE A 62 21.32 -41.16 18.09
N GLN A 63 20.99 -42.34 17.57
CA GLN A 63 19.66 -42.69 17.04
C GLN A 63 18.98 -43.74 17.91
N ALA A 64 17.66 -43.65 18.08
CA ALA A 64 16.92 -44.65 18.82
C ALA A 64 16.89 -45.97 18.03
N ARG A 65 17.08 -47.10 18.72
CA ARG A 65 17.13 -48.42 18.07
C ARG A 65 15.79 -48.86 17.49
N ASP A 66 14.69 -48.35 18.05
CA ASP A 66 13.31 -48.66 17.67
C ASP A 66 12.77 -47.74 16.57
N SER A 67 13.47 -46.64 16.24
CA SER A 67 13.00 -45.68 15.26
C SER A 67 14.14 -44.81 14.70
N PRO A 68 14.47 -44.93 13.40
CA PRO A 68 15.55 -44.15 12.78
C PRO A 68 15.24 -42.63 12.67
N THR A 69 14.00 -42.23 12.98
CA THR A 69 13.55 -40.82 12.97
C THR A 69 13.58 -40.17 14.36
N LYS A 70 13.67 -40.94 15.45
CA LYS A 70 13.86 -40.41 16.81
C LYS A 70 15.36 -40.32 17.12
N ARG A 71 15.90 -39.11 17.12
CA ARG A 71 17.32 -38.82 17.37
C ARG A 71 17.47 -37.89 18.57
N LYS A 72 18.56 -38.05 19.32
CA LYS A 72 18.89 -37.20 20.47
C LYS A 72 20.33 -36.71 20.39
N TRP A 73 20.55 -35.47 20.83
CA TRP A 73 21.85 -34.83 20.86
C TRP A 73 22.20 -34.46 22.29
N ASN A 74 23.35 -34.94 22.77
CA ASN A 74 23.67 -34.87 24.19
C ASN A 74 24.80 -33.90 24.54
N ILE A 75 25.37 -33.20 23.56
CA ILE A 75 26.59 -32.43 23.82
C ILE A 75 26.34 -31.00 24.34
N GLU A 76 25.26 -30.35 23.95
CA GLU A 76 25.03 -28.93 24.27
C GLU A 76 24.90 -28.68 25.78
N LYS A 77 24.24 -29.59 26.51
CA LYS A 77 24.16 -29.53 27.98
C LYS A 77 25.49 -29.84 28.66
N HIS A 78 26.28 -30.74 28.10
CA HIS A 78 27.57 -31.13 28.68
C HIS A 78 28.64 -30.05 28.47
N LEU A 79 28.74 -29.49 27.26
CA LEU A 79 29.66 -28.40 26.93
C LEU A 79 29.35 -27.14 27.74
N PHE A 80 28.07 -26.81 27.93
CA PHE A 80 27.69 -25.69 28.79
C PHE A 80 28.01 -25.97 30.27
N ARG A 81 27.72 -27.17 30.78
CA ARG A 81 27.85 -27.48 32.21
C ARG A 81 29.29 -27.68 32.68
N GLU A 82 30.11 -28.37 31.90
CA GLU A 82 31.48 -28.73 32.29
C GLU A 82 32.51 -27.72 31.77
N TYR A 83 32.23 -27.06 30.63
CA TYR A 83 33.21 -26.21 29.95
C TYR A 83 32.72 -24.76 29.69
N GLY A 84 31.47 -24.42 30.05
CA GLY A 84 30.92 -23.07 29.89
C GLY A 84 30.73 -22.61 28.44
N LEU A 85 30.86 -23.51 27.45
CA LEU A 85 30.82 -23.15 26.04
C LEU A 85 29.38 -22.97 25.55
N VAL A 86 29.13 -21.88 24.82
CA VAL A 86 27.84 -21.51 24.22
C VAL A 86 27.99 -21.23 22.73
N ASP A 87 26.90 -21.37 21.97
CA ASP A 87 26.87 -21.04 20.54
C ASP A 87 27.12 -19.53 20.33
N GLU A 88 28.30 -19.19 19.80
CA GLU A 88 28.74 -17.82 19.53
C GLU A 88 27.85 -17.08 18.51
N SER A 89 27.09 -17.82 17.69
CA SER A 89 26.20 -17.20 16.69
C SER A 89 24.96 -16.54 17.31
N GLY A 90 24.67 -16.81 18.60
CA GLY A 90 23.53 -16.25 19.33
C GLY A 90 22.14 -16.69 18.82
N LYS A 91 22.09 -17.60 17.84
CA LYS A 91 20.83 -18.08 17.23
C LYS A 91 20.09 -19.08 18.11
N ARG A 92 20.76 -19.71 19.07
CA ARG A 92 20.16 -20.61 20.07
C ARG A 92 20.49 -20.14 21.48
N LYS A 93 19.47 -20.14 22.35
CA LYS A 93 19.62 -19.82 23.77
C LYS A 93 20.18 -21.04 24.53
N PRO A 94 21.08 -20.87 25.51
CA PRO A 94 21.65 -21.98 26.27
C PRO A 94 20.58 -22.86 26.96
N PRO A 95 20.81 -24.18 27.11
CA PRO A 95 19.88 -25.07 27.81
C PRO A 95 19.75 -24.75 29.32
N ALA A 96 18.74 -23.94 29.67
CA ALA A 96 18.05 -23.75 30.95
C ALA A 96 18.84 -23.98 32.27
N LEU A 97 19.38 -22.89 32.84
CA LEU A 97 19.44 -22.66 34.30
C LEU A 97 18.09 -22.07 34.78
N TRP A 98 17.02 -22.86 34.72
CA TRP A 98 15.67 -22.47 35.19
C TRP A 98 15.42 -22.87 36.67
N LYS A 99 16.41 -22.68 37.54
CA LYS A 99 16.22 -22.84 39.00
C LYS A 99 16.78 -21.71 39.86
N GLY A 100 17.29 -20.63 39.26
CA GLY A 100 17.91 -19.52 39.99
C GLY A 100 17.42 -18.11 39.64
N MET A 101 16.67 -17.93 38.56
CA MET A 101 15.94 -16.69 38.30
C MET A 101 14.47 -16.99 38.50
N GLN A 102 13.92 -16.61 39.66
CA GLN A 102 12.50 -16.29 39.73
C GLN A 102 12.29 -15.22 38.65
N GLU A 103 11.58 -15.54 37.56
CA GLU A 103 10.91 -14.48 36.81
C GLU A 103 10.14 -13.66 37.86
N GLU A 104 10.44 -12.36 37.95
CA GLU A 104 9.76 -11.46 38.87
C GLU A 104 8.26 -11.65 38.65
N THR A 105 7.59 -12.20 39.66
CA THR A 105 6.17 -12.43 39.59
C THR A 105 5.49 -11.09 39.32
N PRO A 106 4.43 -11.02 38.48
CA PRO A 106 3.75 -9.76 38.16
C PRO A 106 3.40 -8.92 39.39
N SER A 107 3.17 -9.60 40.52
CA SER A 107 3.02 -9.01 41.84
C SER A 107 4.17 -8.09 42.24
N ARG A 108 5.44 -8.52 42.16
CA ARG A 108 6.60 -7.76 42.68
C ARG A 108 6.76 -6.40 41.98
N ASN A 109 6.62 -6.35 40.65
CA ASN A 109 6.76 -5.09 39.90
C ASN A 109 5.60 -4.12 40.12
N ILE A 110 4.38 -4.61 40.36
CA ILE A 110 3.24 -3.76 40.71
C ILE A 110 3.37 -3.22 42.14
N LEU A 111 3.84 -4.07 43.07
CA LEU A 111 4.09 -3.70 44.45
C LEU A 111 5.15 -2.58 44.56
N GLU A 112 6.25 -2.68 43.81
CA GLU A 112 7.26 -1.63 43.74
C GLU A 112 6.74 -0.34 43.08
N MET A 113 6.02 -0.46 41.96
CA MET A 113 5.47 0.71 41.25
C MET A 113 4.46 1.50 42.10
N LEU A 114 3.66 0.81 42.92
CA LEU A 114 2.62 1.41 43.75
C LEU A 114 3.03 1.56 45.22
N ASN A 115 4.27 1.20 45.56
CA ASN A 115 4.84 1.22 46.90
C ASN A 115 3.95 0.50 47.95
N LEU A 116 3.43 -0.67 47.59
CA LEU A 116 2.54 -1.49 48.41
C LEU A 116 3.32 -2.49 49.28
N ASP A 117 2.97 -2.59 50.56
CA ASP A 117 3.53 -3.51 51.53
C ASP A 117 2.79 -4.87 51.53
N THR A 118 3.49 -5.91 51.07
CA THR A 118 2.96 -7.28 51.06
C THR A 118 2.71 -7.88 52.44
N SER A 119 3.25 -7.27 53.50
CA SER A 119 3.03 -7.71 54.87
C SER A 119 1.69 -7.23 55.42
N ASP A 120 1.08 -6.20 54.83
CA ASP A 120 -0.30 -5.80 55.10
C ASP A 120 -1.28 -6.63 54.24
N PRO A 121 -2.18 -7.43 54.85
CA PRO A 121 -3.19 -8.21 54.14
C PRO A 121 -4.09 -7.38 53.20
N LYS A 122 -4.34 -6.11 53.51
CA LYS A 122 -5.16 -5.21 52.69
C LYS A 122 -4.42 -4.79 51.43
N GLU A 123 -3.16 -4.39 51.56
CA GLU A 123 -2.34 -3.97 50.41
C GLU A 123 -1.98 -5.16 49.52
N GLN A 124 -1.75 -6.34 50.10
CA GLN A 124 -1.64 -7.59 49.36
C GLN A 124 -2.91 -7.93 48.57
N ALA A 125 -4.10 -7.69 49.14
CA ALA A 125 -5.36 -7.89 48.43
C ALA A 125 -5.53 -6.89 47.26
N ILE A 126 -5.09 -5.64 47.43
CA ILE A 126 -5.08 -4.62 46.35
C ILE A 126 -4.13 -5.05 45.22
N ALA A 127 -2.91 -5.49 45.55
CA ALA A 127 -1.96 -5.98 44.56
C ALA A 127 -2.50 -7.18 43.78
N ASN A 128 -3.10 -8.16 44.47
CA ASN A 128 -3.72 -9.31 43.84
C ASN A 128 -4.89 -8.91 42.92
N ALA A 129 -5.73 -7.97 43.34
CA ALA A 129 -6.83 -7.47 42.52
C ALA A 129 -6.34 -6.75 41.24
N LEU A 130 -5.23 -6.00 41.32
CA LEU A 130 -4.63 -5.33 40.17
C LEU A 130 -4.02 -6.32 39.17
N ILE A 131 -3.36 -7.37 39.64
CA ILE A 131 -2.85 -8.46 38.79
C ILE A 131 -4.01 -9.17 38.09
N GLN A 132 -5.08 -9.48 38.81
CA GLN A 132 -6.26 -10.15 38.25
C GLN A 132 -7.00 -9.31 37.21
N ARG A 133 -6.87 -7.98 37.25
CA ARG A 133 -7.48 -7.08 36.27
C ARG A 133 -6.79 -7.08 34.91
N PHE A 134 -5.52 -7.49 34.83
CA PHE A 134 -4.81 -7.52 33.55
C PHE A 134 -5.07 -8.84 32.82
N ASP A 135 -5.88 -8.78 31.76
CA ASP A 135 -6.05 -9.88 30.82
C ASP A 135 -5.09 -9.71 29.63
N ARG A 136 -4.10 -10.59 29.56
CA ARG A 136 -3.10 -10.64 28.48
C ARG A 136 -3.75 -10.77 27.10
N ASP A 137 -4.74 -11.65 26.95
CA ASP A 137 -5.35 -11.92 25.66
C ASP A 137 -6.30 -10.80 25.24
N HIS A 138 -6.93 -10.11 26.20
CA HIS A 138 -7.66 -8.88 25.93
C HIS A 138 -6.72 -7.74 25.51
N PHE A 139 -5.61 -7.52 26.22
CA PHE A 139 -4.58 -6.53 25.83
C PHE A 139 -4.07 -6.78 24.41
N GLN A 140 -3.70 -8.03 24.10
CA GLN A 140 -3.22 -8.38 22.77
C GLN A 140 -4.30 -8.18 21.70
N ARG A 141 -5.57 -8.38 22.02
CA ARG A 141 -6.69 -8.11 21.10
C ARG A 141 -6.83 -6.63 20.80
N LEU A 142 -6.84 -5.76 21.82
CA LEU A 142 -6.89 -4.31 21.65
C LEU A 142 -5.72 -3.80 20.81
N LEU A 143 -4.52 -4.36 21.02
CA LEU A 143 -3.34 -3.99 20.24
C LEU A 143 -3.47 -4.42 18.77
N LEU A 144 -4.08 -5.58 18.50
CA LEU A 144 -4.38 -6.02 17.13
C LEU A 144 -5.45 -5.16 16.46
N GLU A 145 -6.52 -4.83 17.18
CA GLU A 145 -7.59 -3.94 16.70
C GLU A 145 -7.01 -2.59 16.31
N TRP A 146 -6.15 -2.01 17.15
CA TRP A 146 -5.44 -0.78 16.80
C TRP A 146 -4.54 -0.92 15.56
N VAL A 147 -3.79 -2.02 15.44
CA VAL A 147 -2.93 -2.27 14.27
C VAL A 147 -3.74 -2.32 12.97
N VAL A 148 -4.90 -2.98 13.01
CA VAL A 148 -5.80 -3.14 11.86
C VAL A 148 -6.51 -1.82 11.54
N ASP A 149 -7.11 -1.18 12.54
CA ASP A 149 -7.89 0.06 12.39
C ASP A 149 -7.02 1.24 11.92
N ALA A 150 -5.85 1.43 12.55
CA ALA A 150 -4.93 2.51 12.20
C ALA A 150 -4.07 2.20 10.96
N ASN A 151 -4.18 1.00 10.38
CA ASN A 151 -3.39 0.54 9.24
C ASN A 151 -1.89 0.81 9.39
N ILE A 152 -1.33 0.37 10.51
CA ILE A 152 0.09 0.58 10.86
C ILE A 152 0.93 -0.69 10.66
N SER A 153 2.24 -0.53 10.61
CA SER A 153 3.17 -1.65 10.44
C SER A 153 3.00 -2.72 11.52
N PHE A 154 3.04 -4.00 11.13
CA PHE A 154 3.05 -5.12 12.09
C PHE A 154 4.26 -5.12 13.01
N ARG A 155 5.31 -4.35 12.70
CA ARG A 155 6.48 -4.16 13.57
C ARG A 155 6.25 -3.11 14.65
N GLN A 156 5.19 -2.31 14.57
CA GLN A 156 4.93 -1.25 15.53
C GLN A 156 4.81 -1.75 16.98
N PRO A 157 4.13 -2.89 17.26
CA PRO A 157 4.15 -3.54 18.59
C PRO A 157 5.53 -3.94 19.13
N GLU A 158 6.55 -4.03 18.27
CA GLU A 158 7.94 -4.33 18.66
C GLU A 158 8.75 -3.08 18.99
N HIS A 159 8.23 -1.89 18.71
CA HIS A 159 8.95 -0.65 18.90
C HIS A 159 9.29 -0.46 20.39
N CYS A 160 10.59 -0.34 20.70
CA CYS A 160 11.08 -0.34 22.09
C CYS A 160 10.45 0.77 22.96
N ARG A 161 10.25 1.97 22.40
CA ARG A 161 9.61 3.07 23.15
C ARG A 161 8.13 2.79 23.43
N LEU A 162 7.43 2.11 22.53
CA LEU A 162 6.03 1.78 22.73
C LEU A 162 5.88 0.71 23.82
N ARG A 163 6.74 -0.31 23.78
CA ARG A 163 6.78 -1.34 24.82
C ARG A 163 7.06 -0.73 26.20
N ARG A 164 8.01 0.20 26.28
CA ARG A 164 8.29 0.95 27.50
C ARG A 164 7.09 1.75 28.01
N ILE A 165 6.30 2.36 27.12
CA ILE A 165 5.05 3.03 27.51
C ILE A 165 4.06 2.03 28.09
N PHE A 166 3.86 0.87 27.45
CA PHE A 166 2.95 -0.16 27.98
C PHE A 166 3.40 -0.70 29.33
N GLU A 167 4.69 -0.92 29.52
CA GLU A 167 5.28 -1.37 30.79
C GLU A 167 5.16 -0.30 31.89
N TYR A 168 5.35 0.97 31.53
CA TYR A 168 5.15 2.10 32.46
C TYR A 168 3.68 2.21 32.90
N LEU A 169 2.73 2.02 31.97
CA LEU A 169 1.30 2.07 32.27
C LEU A 169 0.83 0.84 33.05
N ASN A 170 1.41 -0.33 32.78
CA ASN A 170 1.12 -1.56 33.51
C ASN A 170 2.29 -2.56 33.42
N PRO A 171 3.03 -2.79 34.53
CA PRO A 171 4.15 -3.73 34.57
C PRO A 171 3.76 -5.18 34.22
N SER A 172 2.47 -5.54 34.36
CA SER A 172 1.95 -6.86 33.99
C SER A 172 2.17 -7.19 32.51
N VAL A 173 2.31 -6.19 31.64
CA VAL A 173 2.54 -6.40 30.21
C VAL A 173 3.85 -7.16 29.97
N ALA A 174 4.95 -6.75 30.60
CA ALA A 174 6.21 -7.47 30.52
C ALA A 174 6.16 -8.78 31.30
N ALA A 175 5.64 -8.74 32.55
CA ALA A 175 5.65 -9.90 33.44
C ALA A 175 4.82 -11.09 32.92
N THR A 176 3.76 -10.83 32.13
CA THR A 176 2.92 -11.88 31.51
C THR A 176 3.33 -12.20 30.07
N ASN A 177 4.44 -11.63 29.58
CA ASN A 177 4.86 -11.72 28.17
C ASN A 177 3.73 -11.32 27.20
N ALA A 178 3.02 -10.24 27.53
CA ALA A 178 1.90 -9.73 26.72
C ALA A 178 2.35 -9.04 25.44
N HIS A 179 3.62 -8.62 25.34
CA HIS A 179 4.18 -8.07 24.11
C HIS A 179 4.13 -9.08 22.97
N ILE A 180 3.73 -8.62 21.78
CA ILE A 180 3.64 -9.45 20.58
C ILE A 180 4.69 -9.05 19.55
N SER A 181 5.12 -10.05 18.78
CA SER A 181 5.98 -9.85 17.62
C SER A 181 5.15 -9.59 16.35
N HIS A 182 5.77 -9.05 15.30
CA HIS A 182 5.15 -8.92 13.98
C HIS A 182 4.68 -10.27 13.40
N ASN A 183 5.39 -11.36 13.70
CA ASN A 183 4.97 -12.71 13.34
C ASN A 183 3.73 -13.15 14.10
N THR A 184 3.65 -12.82 15.39
CA THR A 184 2.48 -13.08 16.23
C THR A 184 1.28 -12.26 15.78
N VAL A 185 1.50 -10.98 15.43
CA VAL A 185 0.48 -10.10 14.85
C VAL A 185 -0.09 -10.72 13.59
N ARG A 186 0.77 -11.06 12.62
CA ARG A 186 0.36 -11.70 11.38
C ARG A 186 -0.44 -12.98 11.64
N LYS A 187 0.07 -13.87 12.48
CA LYS A 187 -0.60 -15.14 12.80
C LYS A 187 -1.99 -14.89 13.39
N ARG A 188 -2.10 -14.01 14.39
CA ARG A 188 -3.38 -13.72 15.04
C ARG A 188 -4.39 -13.05 14.11
N ILE A 189 -3.96 -12.18 13.20
CA ILE A 189 -4.84 -11.59 12.17
C ILE A 189 -5.38 -12.68 11.23
N VAL A 190 -4.53 -13.61 10.79
CA VAL A 190 -4.98 -14.74 9.95
C VAL A 190 -5.95 -15.64 10.72
N ASP A 191 -5.65 -15.99 11.97
CA ASP A 191 -6.52 -16.80 12.81
C ASP A 191 -7.87 -16.12 13.09
N LEU A 192 -7.88 -14.79 13.23
CA LEU A 192 -9.11 -13.99 13.34
C LEU A 192 -9.90 -14.04 12.05
N HIS A 193 -9.25 -13.80 10.90
CA HIS A 193 -9.89 -13.86 9.59
C HIS A 193 -10.56 -15.22 9.35
N LEU A 194 -9.85 -16.34 9.59
CA LEU A 194 -10.40 -17.68 9.41
C LEU A 194 -11.61 -17.96 10.33
N ARG A 195 -11.57 -17.50 11.59
CA ARG A 195 -12.70 -17.62 12.51
C ARG A 195 -13.91 -16.81 12.05
N HIS A 196 -13.71 -15.56 11.65
CA HIS A 196 -14.78 -14.71 11.18
C HIS A 196 -15.33 -15.14 9.82
N LYS A 197 -14.52 -15.75 8.96
CA LYS A 197 -14.95 -16.23 7.64
C LYS A 197 -16.13 -17.20 7.76
N ALA A 198 -16.12 -18.13 8.71
CA ALA A 198 -17.24 -19.05 8.92
C ALA A 198 -18.55 -18.32 9.26
N HIS A 199 -18.49 -17.27 10.08
CA HIS A 199 -19.66 -16.44 10.39
C HIS A 199 -20.13 -15.63 9.17
N ILE A 200 -19.20 -15.14 8.35
CA ILE A 200 -19.53 -14.43 7.11
C ILE A 200 -20.21 -15.36 6.11
N ILE A 201 -19.75 -16.62 5.98
CA ILE A 201 -20.40 -17.62 5.13
C ILE A 201 -21.85 -17.83 5.59
N ASP A 202 -22.07 -18.14 6.87
CA ASP A 202 -23.42 -18.34 7.40
C ASP A 202 -24.32 -17.10 7.23
N TYR A 203 -23.75 -15.91 7.39
CA TYR A 203 -24.44 -14.65 7.15
C TYR A 203 -24.84 -14.48 5.68
N LEU A 204 -23.90 -14.66 4.74
CA LEU A 204 -24.15 -14.52 3.30
C LEU A 204 -25.14 -15.56 2.76
N ARG A 205 -25.22 -16.76 3.35
CA ARG A 205 -26.27 -17.73 3.01
C ARG A 205 -27.67 -17.20 3.32
N LYS A 206 -27.81 -16.36 4.36
CA LYS A 206 -29.10 -15.88 4.87
C LYS A 206 -29.55 -14.54 4.28
N VAL A 207 -28.67 -13.77 3.64
CA VAL A 207 -29.07 -12.46 3.10
C VAL A 207 -30.12 -12.62 1.98
N PRO A 208 -31.12 -11.75 1.89
CA PRO A 208 -32.15 -11.86 0.86
C PRO A 208 -31.59 -11.60 -0.54
N GLY A 209 -32.15 -12.26 -1.55
CA GLY A 209 -31.87 -11.98 -2.96
C GLY A 209 -30.50 -12.45 -3.47
N GLN A 210 -30.03 -11.85 -4.56
CA GLN A 210 -28.77 -12.20 -5.21
C GLN A 210 -27.58 -11.44 -4.59
N VAL A 211 -26.38 -11.97 -4.76
CA VAL A 211 -25.12 -11.34 -4.38
C VAL A 211 -24.42 -10.88 -5.65
N HIS A 212 -24.12 -9.60 -5.76
CA HIS A 212 -23.43 -9.02 -6.92
C HIS A 212 -21.94 -8.93 -6.65
N ILE A 213 -21.10 -9.13 -7.67
CA ILE A 213 -19.65 -9.18 -7.52
C ILE A 213 -19.01 -8.05 -8.32
N ALA A 214 -17.99 -7.43 -7.78
CA ALA A 214 -17.03 -6.64 -8.54
C ALA A 214 -15.62 -7.10 -8.18
N PHE A 215 -14.74 -7.10 -9.15
CA PHE A 215 -13.32 -7.31 -8.90
C PHE A 215 -12.47 -6.38 -9.76
N ASP A 216 -11.36 -5.92 -9.18
CA ASP A 216 -10.44 -4.99 -9.82
C ASP A 216 -9.00 -5.48 -9.65
N GLY A 217 -8.22 -5.40 -10.71
CA GLY A 217 -6.86 -5.92 -10.79
C GLY A 217 -5.83 -4.81 -10.89
N TRP A 218 -4.80 -4.83 -10.04
CA TRP A 218 -3.69 -3.88 -10.14
C TRP A 218 -2.34 -4.52 -9.83
N HIS A 219 -1.29 -3.94 -10.41
CA HIS A 219 0.09 -4.25 -10.04
C HIS A 219 0.51 -3.33 -8.88
N SER A 220 0.83 -3.94 -7.75
CA SER A 220 1.43 -3.22 -6.62
C SER A 220 2.84 -2.73 -6.96
N ARG A 221 3.34 -1.75 -6.21
CA ARG A 221 4.73 -1.25 -6.36
C ARG A 221 5.79 -2.34 -6.17
N ASN A 222 5.44 -3.38 -5.42
CA ASN A 222 6.31 -4.55 -5.19
C ASN A 222 6.11 -5.63 -6.27
N ARG A 223 5.46 -5.30 -7.38
CA ARG A 223 5.20 -6.16 -8.55
C ARG A 223 4.30 -7.37 -8.29
N HIS A 224 3.55 -7.36 -7.21
CA HIS A 224 2.46 -8.33 -7.02
C HIS A 224 1.24 -7.89 -7.82
N ALA A 225 0.70 -8.82 -8.60
CA ALA A 225 -0.55 -8.72 -9.31
C ALA A 225 -1.71 -9.09 -8.39
N LEU A 226 -2.43 -8.10 -7.87
CA LEU A 226 -3.48 -8.31 -6.87
C LEU A 226 -4.85 -8.07 -7.49
N TYR A 227 -5.83 -8.87 -7.09
CA TYR A 227 -7.23 -8.67 -7.45
C TYR A 227 -8.06 -8.45 -6.20
N GLY A 228 -8.62 -7.26 -6.04
CA GLY A 228 -9.58 -6.98 -4.97
C GLY A 228 -10.95 -7.49 -5.36
N ILE A 229 -11.52 -8.43 -4.60
CA ILE A 229 -12.85 -9.00 -4.88
C ILE A 229 -13.81 -8.53 -3.81
N VAL A 230 -14.91 -7.93 -4.24
CA VAL A 230 -15.94 -7.35 -3.36
C VAL A 230 -17.29 -7.90 -3.77
N CYS A 231 -18.11 -8.26 -2.79
CA CYS A 231 -19.51 -8.53 -3.03
C CYS A 231 -20.40 -7.39 -2.52
N PHE A 232 -21.54 -7.21 -3.17
CA PHE A 232 -22.59 -6.26 -2.85
C PHE A 232 -23.91 -7.02 -2.75
N TYR A 233 -24.71 -6.68 -1.74
CA TYR A 233 -25.98 -7.35 -1.46
C TYR A 233 -26.90 -6.43 -0.66
N ILE A 234 -28.17 -6.79 -0.57
CA ILE A 234 -29.12 -6.15 0.33
C ILE A 234 -29.16 -6.97 1.62
N ASP A 235 -28.94 -6.32 2.76
CA ASP A 235 -28.98 -7.01 4.05
C ASP A 235 -30.42 -7.33 4.50
N ASN A 236 -30.55 -8.00 5.65
CA ASN A 236 -31.86 -8.36 6.21
C ASN A 236 -32.73 -7.13 6.60
N ASN A 237 -32.14 -5.94 6.66
CA ASN A 237 -32.84 -4.69 6.96
C ASN A 237 -33.22 -3.92 5.68
N GLY A 238 -32.94 -4.48 4.49
CA GLY A 238 -33.16 -3.79 3.22
C GLY A 238 -32.09 -2.76 2.87
N ALA A 239 -30.95 -2.73 3.57
CA ALA A 239 -29.89 -1.77 3.35
C ALA A 239 -28.82 -2.31 2.37
N PRO A 240 -28.35 -1.49 1.41
CA PRO A 240 -27.19 -1.82 0.58
C PRO A 240 -25.95 -2.06 1.45
N SER A 241 -25.33 -3.21 1.24
CA SER A 241 -24.18 -3.67 2.01
C SER A 241 -23.11 -4.22 1.07
N LYS A 242 -21.85 -4.17 1.53
CA LYS A 242 -20.71 -4.70 0.79
C LYS A 242 -19.75 -5.43 1.72
N LEU A 243 -18.99 -6.37 1.16
CA LEU A 243 -17.95 -7.08 1.87
C LEU A 243 -16.79 -7.42 0.92
N VAL A 244 -15.56 -7.19 1.38
CA VAL A 244 -14.36 -7.63 0.65
C VAL A 244 -14.19 -9.13 0.88
N LEU A 245 -14.31 -9.92 -0.18
CA LEU A 245 -14.17 -11.37 -0.13
C LEU A 245 -12.70 -11.79 -0.10
N GLY A 246 -11.86 -11.09 -0.86
CA GLY A 246 -10.45 -11.46 -0.95
C GLY A 246 -9.59 -10.44 -1.68
N LEU A 247 -8.28 -10.63 -1.53
CA LEU A 247 -7.24 -9.94 -2.27
C LEU A 247 -6.21 -10.96 -2.79
N PRO A 248 -6.60 -11.94 -3.63
CA PRO A 248 -5.67 -12.92 -4.19
C PRO A 248 -4.56 -12.24 -5.01
N GLU A 249 -3.40 -12.89 -4.99
CA GLU A 249 -2.29 -12.58 -5.89
C GLU A 249 -2.33 -13.56 -7.08
N LEU A 250 -2.46 -13.04 -8.29
CA LEU A 250 -2.37 -13.84 -9.51
C LEU A 250 -0.89 -14.00 -9.90
N LYS A 251 -0.34 -15.19 -9.70
CA LYS A 251 1.09 -15.48 -9.95
C LYS A 251 1.38 -16.02 -11.36
N ILE A 252 0.35 -16.12 -12.18
CA ILE A 252 0.39 -16.66 -13.53
C ILE A 252 -0.01 -15.57 -14.53
N SER A 253 -0.12 -15.91 -15.82
CA SER A 253 -0.55 -14.96 -16.85
C SER A 253 -1.93 -14.38 -16.51
N HIS A 254 -2.12 -13.09 -16.79
CA HIS A 254 -3.35 -12.34 -16.52
C HIS A 254 -4.42 -12.56 -17.61
N SER A 255 -4.60 -13.81 -18.03
CA SER A 255 -5.66 -14.18 -18.95
C SER A 255 -7.02 -14.19 -18.23
N GLY A 256 -8.11 -14.01 -18.98
CA GLY A 256 -9.45 -13.97 -18.40
C GLY A 256 -9.82 -15.28 -17.70
N GLU A 257 -9.36 -16.42 -18.22
CA GLU A 257 -9.58 -17.76 -17.67
C GLU A 257 -8.90 -17.94 -16.31
N ASN A 258 -7.66 -17.47 -16.19
CA ASN A 258 -6.90 -17.52 -14.94
C ASN A 258 -7.53 -16.61 -13.87
N ILE A 259 -7.99 -15.43 -14.27
CA ILE A 259 -8.73 -14.52 -13.39
C ILE A 259 -10.01 -15.22 -12.94
N ALA A 260 -10.83 -15.71 -13.87
CA ALA A 260 -12.10 -16.38 -13.59
C ALA A 260 -11.94 -17.57 -12.62
N THR A 261 -10.91 -18.40 -12.81
CA THR A 261 -10.60 -19.53 -11.92
C THR A 261 -10.39 -19.05 -10.49
N GLN A 262 -9.58 -18.02 -10.27
CA GLN A 262 -9.35 -17.44 -8.94
C GLN A 262 -10.60 -16.81 -8.34
N ILE A 263 -11.44 -16.15 -9.16
CA ILE A 263 -12.72 -15.62 -8.71
C ILE A 263 -13.63 -16.76 -8.25
N LEU A 264 -13.80 -17.82 -9.06
CA LEU A 264 -14.64 -18.97 -8.76
C LEU A 264 -14.18 -19.69 -7.49
N GLU A 265 -12.89 -19.93 -7.30
CA GLU A 265 -12.33 -20.52 -6.06
C GLU A 265 -12.71 -19.69 -4.82
N ILE A 266 -12.68 -18.36 -4.92
CA ILE A 266 -13.04 -17.49 -3.81
C ILE A 266 -14.55 -17.53 -3.57
N LEU A 267 -15.37 -17.42 -4.61
CA LEU A 267 -16.83 -17.50 -4.50
C LEU A 267 -17.29 -18.85 -3.92
N GLU A 268 -16.64 -19.94 -4.33
CA GLU A 268 -16.85 -21.29 -3.79
C GLU A 268 -16.47 -21.35 -2.31
N SER A 269 -15.32 -20.77 -1.93
CA SER A 269 -14.87 -20.73 -0.54
C SER A 269 -15.77 -19.90 0.40
N TYR A 270 -16.66 -19.08 -0.17
CA TYR A 270 -17.70 -18.35 0.56
C TYR A 270 -19.10 -18.97 0.39
N GLU A 271 -19.23 -20.03 -0.41
CA GLU A 271 -20.47 -20.75 -0.71
C GLU A 271 -21.59 -19.85 -1.25
N ILE A 272 -21.25 -19.01 -2.24
CA ILE A 272 -22.19 -18.07 -2.86
C ILE A 272 -22.32 -18.22 -4.39
N LEU A 273 -21.78 -19.30 -4.97
CA LEU A 273 -21.79 -19.52 -6.42
C LEU A 273 -23.21 -19.46 -7.01
N ASP A 274 -24.17 -20.16 -6.39
CA ASP A 274 -25.58 -20.24 -6.79
C ASP A 274 -26.36 -18.93 -6.56
N ARG A 275 -25.76 -17.98 -5.85
CA ARG A 275 -26.38 -16.71 -5.49
C ARG A 275 -25.90 -15.52 -6.31
N VAL A 276 -24.90 -15.71 -7.18
CA VAL A 276 -24.33 -14.60 -7.96
C VAL A 276 -25.39 -13.99 -8.88
N GLY A 277 -25.54 -12.67 -8.78
CA GLY A 277 -26.51 -11.90 -9.57
C GLY A 277 -25.90 -11.21 -10.77
N TYR A 278 -25.12 -10.17 -10.52
CA TYR A 278 -24.48 -9.35 -11.55
C TYR A 278 -22.99 -9.20 -11.26
N ILE A 279 -22.19 -9.05 -12.31
CA ILE A 279 -20.74 -8.87 -12.22
C ILE A 279 -20.38 -7.51 -12.82
N THR A 280 -19.78 -6.62 -12.02
CA THR A 280 -19.39 -5.27 -12.43
C THR A 280 -17.88 -5.17 -12.56
N LEU A 281 -17.38 -4.93 -13.78
CA LEU A 281 -15.93 -4.84 -14.08
C LEU A 281 -15.64 -3.68 -15.03
N ASP A 282 -14.37 -3.31 -15.14
CA ASP A 282 -13.90 -2.39 -16.18
C ASP A 282 -14.06 -2.98 -17.60
N ASN A 283 -13.62 -2.22 -18.60
CA ASN A 283 -13.73 -2.60 -20.00
C ASN A 283 -12.46 -3.24 -20.57
N ALA A 284 -11.58 -3.76 -19.71
CA ALA A 284 -10.38 -4.43 -20.19
C ALA A 284 -10.72 -5.77 -20.87
N ALA A 285 -10.01 -6.12 -21.95
CA ALA A 285 -10.29 -7.34 -22.71
C ALA A 285 -10.19 -8.63 -21.85
N ASN A 286 -9.29 -8.67 -20.88
CA ASN A 286 -9.17 -9.81 -19.97
C ASN A 286 -10.29 -9.87 -18.92
N THR A 287 -10.85 -8.73 -18.50
CA THR A 287 -12.02 -8.70 -17.62
C THR A 287 -13.32 -9.03 -18.37
N ASP A 288 -13.38 -8.72 -19.68
CA ASP A 288 -14.40 -9.22 -20.58
C ASP A 288 -14.44 -10.76 -20.58
N THR A 289 -13.33 -11.40 -20.91
CA THR A 289 -13.22 -12.87 -20.90
C THR A 289 -13.47 -13.44 -19.50
N ALA A 290 -12.93 -12.82 -18.44
CA ALA A 290 -13.16 -13.32 -17.07
C ALA A 290 -14.64 -13.30 -16.67
N ALA A 291 -15.39 -12.24 -17.01
CA ALA A 291 -16.82 -12.19 -16.73
C ALA A 291 -17.59 -13.27 -17.51
N GLU A 292 -17.22 -13.53 -18.77
CA GLU A 292 -17.82 -14.58 -19.59
C GLU A 292 -17.58 -15.96 -18.99
N GLU A 293 -16.35 -16.29 -18.64
CA GLU A 293 -15.98 -17.56 -18.01
C GLU A 293 -16.70 -17.78 -16.67
N VAL A 294 -16.72 -16.76 -15.80
CA VAL A 294 -17.42 -16.86 -14.50
C VAL A 294 -18.93 -17.06 -14.72
N THR A 295 -19.55 -16.27 -15.59
CA THR A 295 -21.00 -16.40 -15.81
C THR A 295 -21.37 -17.73 -16.47
N GLN A 296 -20.55 -18.22 -17.41
CA GLN A 296 -20.74 -19.52 -18.04
C GLN A 296 -20.61 -20.66 -17.03
N ALA A 297 -19.60 -20.64 -16.16
CA ALA A 297 -19.41 -21.63 -15.10
C ALA A 297 -20.61 -21.67 -14.13
N LEU A 298 -21.29 -20.54 -13.95
CA LEU A 298 -22.48 -20.41 -13.09
C LEU A 298 -23.82 -20.65 -13.82
N GLY A 299 -23.80 -20.99 -15.11
CA GLY A 299 -25.01 -21.17 -15.92
C GLY A 299 -25.80 -19.87 -16.14
N LEU A 300 -25.15 -18.71 -15.99
CA LEU A 300 -25.73 -17.39 -16.17
C LEU A 300 -25.47 -16.87 -17.59
N GLY A 301 -26.41 -16.12 -18.15
CA GLY A 301 -26.22 -15.47 -19.45
C GLY A 301 -25.18 -14.34 -19.37
N PRO A 302 -23.98 -14.45 -20.00
CA PRO A 302 -22.88 -13.51 -19.79
C PRO A 302 -23.26 -12.05 -20.09
N LYS A 303 -23.87 -11.83 -21.26
CA LYS A 303 -24.31 -10.50 -21.71
C LYS A 303 -25.39 -9.88 -20.82
N LYS A 304 -26.20 -10.69 -20.13
CA LYS A 304 -27.30 -10.22 -19.29
C LYS A 304 -26.87 -9.92 -17.86
N ARG A 305 -25.81 -10.57 -17.37
CA ARG A 305 -25.35 -10.44 -15.97
C ARG A 305 -24.14 -9.55 -15.81
N ARG A 306 -23.55 -9.08 -16.90
CA ARG A 306 -22.43 -8.18 -16.88
C ARG A 306 -22.85 -6.71 -16.84
N VAL A 307 -22.23 -5.96 -15.95
CA VAL A 307 -22.36 -4.50 -15.83
C VAL A 307 -20.97 -3.89 -16.09
N ARG A 308 -20.90 -2.83 -16.90
CA ARG A 308 -19.66 -2.09 -17.11
C ARG A 308 -19.46 -1.09 -15.97
N CYS A 309 -18.23 -0.97 -15.49
CA CYS A 309 -17.86 0.00 -14.47
C CYS A 309 -18.07 1.42 -15.01
N PHE A 310 -19.04 2.14 -14.45
CA PHE A 310 -19.36 3.49 -14.91
C PHE A 310 -18.18 4.47 -14.73
N GLY A 311 -17.44 4.37 -13.62
CA GLY A 311 -16.24 5.19 -13.43
C GLY A 311 -15.18 4.98 -14.51
N HIS A 312 -15.05 3.74 -15.02
CA HIS A 312 -14.18 3.45 -16.16
C HIS A 312 -14.74 4.04 -17.47
N VAL A 313 -16.05 3.95 -17.70
CA VAL A 313 -16.71 4.60 -18.86
C VAL A 313 -16.48 6.11 -18.84
N LEU A 314 -16.67 6.78 -17.69
CA LEU A 314 -16.37 8.21 -17.54
C LEU A 314 -14.91 8.52 -17.87
N ASN A 315 -13.98 7.69 -17.40
CA ASN A 315 -12.56 7.86 -17.72
C ASN A 315 -12.31 7.77 -19.23
N LEU A 316 -12.95 6.85 -19.95
CA LEU A 316 -12.84 6.76 -21.41
C LEU A 316 -13.39 8.00 -22.10
N VAL A 317 -14.58 8.48 -21.69
CA VAL A 317 -15.19 9.70 -22.25
C VAL A 317 -14.29 10.91 -22.03
N VAL A 318 -13.81 11.12 -20.80
CA VAL A 318 -12.93 12.27 -20.49
C VAL A 318 -11.60 12.19 -21.23
N LYS A 319 -11.00 11.00 -21.35
CA LYS A 319 -9.79 10.82 -22.16
C LYS A 319 -10.03 11.17 -23.62
N ALA A 320 -11.19 10.80 -24.17
CA ALA A 320 -11.57 11.19 -25.51
C ALA A 320 -11.73 12.72 -25.64
N LEU A 321 -12.38 13.38 -24.67
CA LEU A 321 -12.48 14.86 -24.62
C LEU A 321 -11.10 15.54 -24.54
N LEU A 322 -10.15 14.96 -23.81
CA LEU A 322 -8.83 15.56 -23.59
C LEU A 322 -7.85 15.30 -24.75
N PHE A 323 -7.91 14.11 -25.36
CA PHE A 323 -6.85 13.62 -26.27
C PHE A 323 -7.36 13.19 -27.66
N GLY A 324 -8.68 13.26 -27.89
CA GLY A 324 -9.37 12.82 -29.12
C GLY A 324 -9.69 11.31 -29.15
N HIS A 325 -10.34 10.85 -30.23
CA HIS A 325 -10.82 9.47 -30.43
C HIS A 325 -9.77 8.34 -30.29
N LYS A 326 -8.47 8.66 -30.32
CA LYS A 326 -7.37 7.69 -30.24
C LYS A 326 -6.54 7.85 -28.96
N ALA A 327 -7.21 8.09 -27.83
CA ALA A 327 -6.54 8.26 -26.54
C ALA A 327 -5.68 7.04 -26.14
N GLU A 328 -6.16 5.82 -26.38
CA GLU A 328 -5.42 4.59 -26.07
C GLU A 328 -4.15 4.43 -26.91
N ALA A 329 -4.21 4.76 -28.20
CA ALA A 329 -3.03 4.73 -29.08
C ALA A 329 -1.99 5.77 -28.63
N PHE A 330 -2.46 6.96 -28.24
CA PHE A 330 -1.59 7.98 -27.66
C PHE A 330 -0.92 7.50 -26.37
N GLU A 331 -1.65 6.86 -25.45
CA GLU A 331 -1.07 6.32 -24.21
C GLU A 331 -0.03 5.24 -24.49
N ALA A 332 -0.29 4.34 -25.45
CA ALA A 332 0.68 3.32 -25.86
C ALA A 332 1.96 3.91 -26.47
N GLU A 333 1.86 5.01 -27.23
CA GLU A 333 3.01 5.74 -27.77
C GLU A 333 3.83 6.43 -26.66
N VAL A 334 3.17 6.83 -25.56
CA VAL A 334 3.77 7.57 -24.45
C VAL A 334 4.40 6.65 -23.38
N ASP A 335 3.88 5.44 -23.21
CA ASP A 335 4.35 4.46 -22.21
C ASP A 335 5.67 3.75 -22.60
N GLY A 336 6.26 4.09 -23.75
CA GLY A 336 7.62 3.69 -24.12
C GLY A 336 8.69 4.31 -23.20
N GLU A 337 9.82 3.60 -23.02
CA GLU A 337 11.01 3.91 -22.18
C GLU A 337 11.11 5.34 -21.57
N PRO A 338 11.32 5.46 -20.24
CA PRO A 338 11.27 6.74 -19.53
C PRO A 338 12.47 7.66 -19.85
N GLY A 339 12.27 8.55 -20.81
CA GLY A 339 13.13 9.69 -21.07
C GLY A 339 12.31 10.86 -21.59
N PHE A 340 12.65 12.11 -21.23
CA PHE A 340 12.22 13.25 -22.05
C PHE A 340 12.98 13.19 -23.37
N ASP A 341 12.69 12.22 -24.22
CA ASP A 341 13.11 12.34 -25.59
C ASP A 341 12.30 13.48 -26.24
N ALA A 342 12.81 14.03 -27.33
CA ALA A 342 12.12 15.08 -28.06
C ALA A 342 10.78 14.59 -28.66
N ILE A 343 10.61 13.29 -28.84
CA ILE A 343 9.44 12.61 -29.39
C ILE A 343 8.29 12.68 -28.39
N GLN A 344 8.51 12.35 -27.12
CA GLN A 344 7.53 12.37 -26.06
C GLN A 344 6.98 13.78 -25.84
N HIS A 345 7.88 14.75 -25.80
CA HIS A 345 7.50 16.15 -25.71
C HIS A 345 6.64 16.56 -26.91
N GLU A 346 7.00 16.14 -28.11
CA GLU A 346 6.28 16.43 -29.34
C GLU A 346 4.87 15.81 -29.35
N ILE A 347 4.77 14.54 -28.97
CA ILE A 347 3.49 13.82 -28.81
C ILE A 347 2.55 14.58 -27.87
N TRP A 348 3.04 15.04 -26.71
CA TRP A 348 2.25 15.86 -25.79
C TRP A 348 1.92 17.23 -26.38
N ARG A 349 2.86 17.90 -27.05
CA ARG A 349 2.63 19.22 -27.67
C ARG A 349 1.48 19.17 -28.68
N GLN A 350 1.36 18.07 -29.43
CA GLN A 350 0.30 17.86 -30.41
C GLN A 350 -1.10 17.67 -29.79
N LYS A 351 -1.20 17.37 -28.50
CA LYS A 351 -2.47 17.35 -27.74
C LYS A 351 -2.94 18.75 -27.30
N GLY A 352 -2.40 19.80 -27.93
CA GLY A 352 -2.87 21.16 -27.75
C GLY A 352 -2.48 21.78 -26.40
N PRO A 353 -3.27 22.76 -25.90
CA PRO A 353 -2.94 23.52 -24.70
C PRO A 353 -2.71 22.69 -23.44
N VAL A 354 -3.50 21.63 -23.23
CA VAL A 354 -3.36 20.75 -22.06
C VAL A 354 -2.02 20.00 -22.12
N GLY A 355 -1.61 19.53 -23.30
CA GLY A 355 -0.33 18.85 -23.47
C GLY A 355 0.89 19.79 -23.39
N LYS A 356 0.76 21.05 -23.81
CA LYS A 356 1.77 22.08 -23.52
C LYS A 356 1.95 22.31 -22.02
N LEU A 357 0.83 22.38 -21.28
CA LEU A 357 0.88 22.50 -19.82
C LEU A 357 1.53 21.27 -19.16
N HIS A 358 1.22 20.06 -19.64
CA HIS A 358 1.89 18.83 -19.22
C HIS A 358 3.41 18.95 -19.34
N ASN A 359 3.89 19.31 -20.53
CA ASN A 359 5.33 19.46 -20.78
C ASN A 359 5.99 20.49 -19.85
N LEU A 360 5.34 21.64 -19.63
CA LEU A 360 5.84 22.68 -18.74
C LEU A 360 5.91 22.19 -17.27
N VAL A 361 4.85 21.54 -16.80
CA VAL A 361 4.77 21.00 -15.42
C VAL A 361 5.84 19.94 -15.18
N HIS A 362 6.02 19.01 -16.12
CA HIS A 362 7.04 17.97 -15.99
C HIS A 362 8.44 18.57 -16.05
N TRP A 363 8.70 19.59 -16.89
CA TRP A 363 9.99 20.28 -16.94
C TRP A 363 10.35 20.93 -15.59
N ILE A 364 9.39 21.63 -14.97
CA ILE A 364 9.59 22.26 -13.65
C ILE A 364 9.79 21.21 -12.56
N HIS A 365 8.93 20.20 -12.50
CA HIS A 365 8.96 19.17 -11.46
C HIS A 365 10.27 18.38 -11.43
N ARG A 366 10.95 18.19 -12.56
CA ARG A 366 12.23 17.47 -12.61
C ARG A 366 13.44 18.35 -12.25
N SER A 367 13.26 19.64 -12.01
CA SER A 367 14.34 20.56 -11.64
C SER A 367 14.06 21.22 -10.29
N ASP A 368 14.87 20.88 -9.29
CA ASP A 368 14.83 21.57 -8.00
C ASP A 368 15.07 23.07 -8.18
N LYS A 369 16.00 23.48 -9.06
CA LYS A 369 16.28 24.90 -9.37
C LYS A 369 15.00 25.62 -9.83
N LEU A 370 14.25 25.03 -10.77
CA LEU A 370 13.02 25.64 -11.27
C LEU A 370 11.89 25.62 -10.23
N THR A 371 11.79 24.55 -9.45
CA THR A 371 10.81 24.44 -8.37
C THR A 371 11.04 25.53 -7.31
N TYR A 372 12.27 25.71 -6.83
CA TYR A 372 12.59 26.78 -5.89
C TYR A 372 12.43 28.18 -6.48
N ARG A 373 12.74 28.36 -7.78
CA ARG A 373 12.50 29.65 -8.45
C ARG A 373 11.02 29.97 -8.54
N LEU A 374 10.18 28.99 -8.87
CA LEU A 374 8.72 29.16 -8.88
C LEU A 374 8.16 29.50 -7.48
N ARG A 375 8.72 28.91 -6.43
CA ARG A 375 8.37 29.26 -5.05
C ARG A 375 8.78 30.70 -4.72
N ALA A 376 9.99 31.11 -5.07
CA ALA A 376 10.49 32.45 -4.82
C ALA A 376 9.62 33.53 -5.50
N LEU A 377 9.18 33.31 -6.75
CA LEU A 377 8.25 34.22 -7.45
C LEU A 377 6.93 34.41 -6.70
N GLN A 378 6.40 33.31 -6.13
CA GLN A 378 5.18 33.37 -5.31
C GLN A 378 5.43 34.09 -3.98
N GLU A 379 6.53 33.79 -3.30
CA GLU A 379 6.89 34.42 -2.02
C GLU A 379 7.07 35.93 -2.17
N GLU A 380 7.76 36.36 -3.22
CA GLU A 380 7.92 37.77 -3.58
C GLU A 380 6.56 38.44 -3.75
N PHE A 381 5.66 37.85 -4.54
CA PHE A 381 4.31 38.39 -4.70
C PHE A 381 3.49 38.41 -3.41
N PHE A 382 3.58 37.36 -2.58
CA PHE A 382 2.86 37.29 -1.31
C PHE A 382 3.33 38.36 -0.34
N GLN A 383 4.64 38.56 -0.20
CA GLN A 383 5.23 39.56 0.69
C GLN A 383 4.80 40.99 0.35
N HIS A 384 4.68 41.30 -0.94
CA HIS A 384 4.26 42.61 -1.43
C HIS A 384 2.73 42.79 -1.51
N SER A 385 1.94 41.81 -1.07
CA SER A 385 0.48 41.91 -1.09
C SER A 385 -0.04 42.69 0.11
N ASP A 386 -0.99 43.60 -0.12
CA ASP A 386 -1.66 44.38 0.94
C ASP A 386 -2.53 43.51 1.86
N SER A 387 -3.00 42.35 1.38
CA SER A 387 -3.87 41.44 2.11
C SER A 387 -3.10 40.57 3.12
N PRO A 388 -3.41 40.62 4.43
CA PRO A 388 -2.82 39.74 5.42
C PRO A 388 -3.05 38.25 5.12
N LYS A 389 -4.21 37.92 4.54
CA LYS A 389 -4.55 36.55 4.14
C LYS A 389 -3.67 36.04 3.00
N THR A 390 -3.24 36.93 2.10
CA THR A 390 -2.33 36.59 0.99
C THR A 390 -0.90 36.44 1.49
N ARG A 391 -0.43 37.34 2.38
CA ARG A 391 0.89 37.24 3.02
C ARG A 391 1.09 35.93 3.80
N ALA A 392 0.03 35.38 4.39
CA ALA A 392 0.08 34.12 5.13
C ALA A 392 0.06 32.85 4.24
N ARG A 393 -0.08 32.99 2.92
CA ARG A 393 -0.11 31.82 2.01
C ARG A 393 1.26 31.19 1.88
N LYS A 394 1.27 29.87 1.72
CA LYS A 394 2.49 29.13 1.36
C LYS A 394 2.56 28.96 -0.15
N PRO A 395 3.76 29.00 -0.75
CA PRO A 395 3.96 28.70 -2.16
C PRO A 395 3.44 27.31 -2.51
N LEU A 396 2.94 27.20 -3.74
CA LEU A 396 2.41 25.98 -4.30
C LEU A 396 3.38 25.42 -5.33
N ASP A 397 3.61 24.11 -5.30
CA ASP A 397 4.34 23.41 -6.36
C ASP A 397 3.42 23.05 -7.53
N VAL A 398 4.00 22.74 -8.68
CA VAL A 398 3.25 22.12 -9.77
C VAL A 398 2.75 20.72 -9.38
N VAL A 399 1.62 20.30 -9.94
CA VAL A 399 1.03 18.97 -9.70
C VAL A 399 1.16 18.17 -11.00
N ARG A 400 1.89 17.05 -10.94
CA ARG A 400 1.99 16.13 -12.09
C ARG A 400 0.70 15.35 -12.26
N ASP A 401 0.30 15.21 -13.51
CA ASP A 401 -0.72 14.28 -13.93
C ASP A 401 -0.17 12.84 -14.01
N ASN A 402 -1.11 11.90 -14.08
CA ASN A 402 -0.94 10.48 -14.30
C ASN A 402 -1.93 10.07 -15.39
N GLN A 403 -1.41 9.61 -16.52
CA GLN A 403 -2.18 9.29 -17.72
C GLN A 403 -3.30 8.26 -17.47
N THR A 404 -3.08 7.32 -16.55
CA THR A 404 -4.08 6.30 -16.21
C THR A 404 -5.34 6.86 -15.55
N ARG A 405 -5.33 8.11 -15.05
CA ARG A 405 -6.44 8.71 -14.29
C ARG A 405 -6.68 10.17 -14.69
N TRP A 406 -7.73 10.42 -15.46
CA TRP A 406 -8.09 11.75 -15.95
C TRP A 406 -8.20 12.83 -14.86
N LEU A 407 -8.62 12.48 -13.63
CA LEU A 407 -8.69 13.39 -12.49
C LEU A 407 -7.35 14.09 -12.20
N SER A 408 -6.24 13.39 -12.43
CA SER A 408 -4.91 13.97 -12.21
C SER A 408 -4.57 15.06 -13.23
N THR A 409 -5.02 14.92 -14.48
CA THR A 409 -4.91 15.96 -15.51
C THR A 409 -5.77 17.17 -15.14
N LEU A 410 -6.99 16.96 -14.62
CA LEU A 410 -7.82 18.05 -14.09
C LEU A 410 -7.12 18.79 -12.94
N TYR A 411 -6.51 18.07 -11.99
CA TYR A 411 -5.76 18.69 -10.89
C TYR A 411 -4.51 19.44 -11.36
N MET A 412 -3.82 18.95 -12.39
CA MET A 412 -2.73 19.66 -13.04
C MET A 412 -3.24 20.96 -13.66
N MET A 413 -4.34 20.95 -14.41
CA MET A 413 -4.94 22.15 -14.99
C MET A 413 -5.33 23.18 -13.93
N ARG A 414 -6.05 22.78 -12.89
CA ARG A 414 -6.40 23.67 -11.76
C ARG A 414 -5.18 24.25 -11.06
N ARG A 415 -4.12 23.46 -10.90
CA ARG A 415 -2.85 23.95 -10.33
C ARG A 415 -2.18 24.93 -11.28
N GLY A 416 -2.14 24.63 -12.57
CA GLY A 416 -1.62 25.49 -13.62
C GLY A 416 -2.33 26.84 -13.65
N LEU A 417 -3.66 26.86 -13.65
CA LEU A 417 -4.47 28.09 -13.63
C LEU A 417 -4.19 28.94 -12.38
N LYS A 418 -4.06 28.33 -11.21
CA LYS A 418 -3.68 29.04 -9.96
C LYS A 418 -2.26 29.61 -10.02
N LEU A 419 -1.37 28.93 -10.72
CA LEU A 419 0.05 29.31 -10.84
C LEU A 419 0.35 30.13 -12.10
N ARG A 420 -0.64 30.37 -12.98
CA ARG A 420 -0.48 31.03 -14.28
C ARG A 420 0.45 32.24 -14.27
N PRO A 421 0.23 33.29 -13.44
CA PRO A 421 1.10 34.46 -13.46
C PRO A 421 2.55 34.12 -13.13
N PHE A 422 2.79 33.19 -12.21
CA PHE A 422 4.14 32.77 -11.81
C PHE A 422 4.79 31.83 -12.83
N LEU A 423 4.00 31.03 -13.54
CA LEU A 423 4.47 30.18 -14.63
C LEU A 423 4.90 31.02 -15.84
N GLU A 424 4.11 32.03 -16.21
CA GLU A 424 4.44 32.99 -17.26
C GLU A 424 5.74 33.74 -16.90
N ASP A 425 5.86 34.28 -15.69
CA ASP A 425 7.07 34.92 -15.16
C ASP A 425 8.30 34.00 -15.18
N LEU A 426 8.12 32.74 -14.76
CA LEU A 426 9.20 31.76 -14.73
C LEU A 426 9.72 31.45 -16.14
N VAL A 427 8.80 31.23 -17.08
CA VAL A 427 9.13 30.93 -18.49
C VAL A 427 9.83 32.12 -19.12
N GLU A 428 9.36 33.35 -18.90
CA GLU A 428 9.99 34.56 -19.41
C GLU A 428 11.41 34.71 -18.85
N LYS A 429 11.55 34.66 -17.51
CA LYS A 429 12.85 34.81 -16.84
C LYS A 429 13.84 33.71 -17.25
N ALA A 430 13.38 32.47 -17.44
CA ALA A 430 14.20 31.37 -17.93
C ALA A 430 14.63 31.56 -19.39
N THR A 431 13.73 32.06 -20.25
CA THR A 431 14.01 32.35 -21.66
C THR A 431 15.04 33.47 -21.81
N VAL A 432 14.91 34.54 -21.01
CA VAL A 432 15.87 35.66 -21.00
C VAL A 432 17.25 35.21 -20.52
N GLU A 433 17.31 34.42 -19.44
CA GLU A 433 18.57 33.84 -18.91
C GLU A 433 19.25 32.97 -19.97
N PHE A 434 18.52 32.07 -20.61
CA PHE A 434 19.04 31.22 -21.68
C PHE A 434 19.57 32.04 -22.87
N ASN A 435 18.82 33.03 -23.34
CA ASN A 435 19.24 33.90 -24.44
C ASN A 435 20.47 34.76 -24.08
N ARG A 436 20.65 35.12 -22.81
CA ARG A 436 21.86 35.80 -22.33
C ARG A 436 23.06 34.84 -22.31
N GLU A 437 22.89 33.63 -21.78
CA GLU A 437 23.95 32.60 -21.77
C GLU A 437 24.38 32.22 -23.18
N ARG A 438 23.44 32.13 -24.12
CA ARG A 438 23.70 31.91 -25.55
C ARG A 438 24.53 33.04 -26.15
N ARG A 439 24.17 34.31 -25.89
CA ARG A 439 24.93 35.48 -26.37
C ARG A 439 26.35 35.51 -25.82
N ASN A 440 26.54 35.03 -24.60
CA ASN A 440 27.84 34.93 -23.94
C ASN A 440 28.65 33.69 -24.36
N GLY A 441 28.15 32.86 -25.28
CA GLY A 441 28.82 31.65 -25.74
C GLY A 441 28.80 30.46 -24.77
N VAL A 442 28.05 30.56 -23.66
CA VAL A 442 27.98 29.52 -22.61
C VAL A 442 27.08 28.35 -23.04
N ARG A 443 26.04 28.61 -23.84
CA ARG A 443 25.10 27.59 -24.34
C ARG A 443 24.87 27.71 -25.84
N LYS A 444 24.59 26.59 -26.48
CA LYS A 444 24.19 26.55 -27.90
C LYS A 444 22.67 26.69 -28.07
N LYS A 445 22.20 27.04 -29.27
CA LYS A 445 20.76 27.25 -29.54
C LYS A 445 19.97 25.95 -29.38
N GLU A 446 20.58 24.82 -29.73
CA GLU A 446 19.99 23.49 -29.73
C GLU A 446 19.70 22.99 -28.31
N GLU A 447 20.41 23.54 -27.32
CA GLU A 447 20.25 23.22 -25.89
C GLU A 447 19.04 23.91 -25.25
N MET A 448 18.27 24.69 -26.03
CA MET A 448 17.08 25.36 -25.54
C MET A 448 16.04 24.31 -25.10
N PRO A 449 15.58 24.36 -23.83
CA PRO A 449 14.51 23.48 -23.36
C PRO A 449 13.30 23.55 -24.29
N LEU A 450 12.76 22.38 -24.64
CA LEU A 450 11.67 22.23 -25.61
C LEU A 450 10.42 23.05 -25.24
N CYS A 451 10.14 23.16 -23.94
CA CYS A 451 9.03 23.93 -23.39
C CYS A 451 9.21 25.46 -23.49
N LEU A 452 10.43 25.96 -23.71
CA LEU A 452 10.72 27.39 -23.89
C LEU A 452 10.72 27.81 -25.36
N ARG A 453 10.56 26.87 -26.29
CA ARG A 453 10.46 27.17 -27.72
C ARG A 453 9.10 27.78 -28.03
N GLU A 454 9.06 28.68 -29.02
CA GLU A 454 7.88 29.48 -29.36
C GLU A 454 6.63 28.63 -29.60
N GLU A 455 6.80 27.51 -30.28
CA GLU A 455 5.75 26.53 -30.54
C GLU A 455 5.11 25.90 -29.29
N SER A 456 5.83 25.87 -28.17
CA SER A 456 5.46 25.20 -26.92
C SER A 456 4.92 26.18 -25.87
N LEU A 457 5.05 27.48 -26.11
CA LEU A 457 4.57 28.50 -25.18
C LEU A 457 3.05 28.46 -25.06
N LEU A 458 2.58 28.74 -23.84
CA LEU A 458 1.17 28.90 -23.49
C LEU A 458 0.81 30.39 -23.61
N ASN A 459 0.06 30.75 -24.67
CA ASN A 459 -0.45 32.10 -24.84
C ASN A 459 -1.83 32.28 -24.17
N GLY A 460 -2.39 33.50 -24.23
CA GLY A 460 -3.70 33.81 -23.65
C GLY A 460 -4.83 32.90 -24.13
N ASN A 461 -4.84 32.54 -25.42
CA ASN A 461 -5.83 31.61 -25.98
C ASN A 461 -5.64 30.20 -25.42
N ASN A 462 -4.41 29.72 -25.27
CA ASN A 462 -4.12 28.41 -24.68
C ASN A 462 -4.62 28.34 -23.24
N TRP A 463 -4.40 29.37 -22.43
CA TRP A 463 -4.96 29.46 -21.08
C TRP A 463 -6.48 29.50 -21.07
N GLY A 464 -7.10 30.18 -22.04
CA GLY A 464 -8.55 30.17 -22.24
C GLY A 464 -9.10 28.77 -22.49
N VAL A 465 -8.43 27.97 -23.32
CA VAL A 465 -8.80 26.56 -23.55
C VAL A 465 -8.66 25.73 -22.28
N ILE A 466 -7.57 25.89 -21.51
CA ILE A 466 -7.36 25.17 -20.24
C ILE A 466 -8.46 25.51 -19.21
N GLU A 467 -8.84 26.79 -19.11
CA GLU A 467 -9.91 27.24 -18.22
C GLU A 467 -11.28 26.66 -18.64
N LEU A 468 -11.55 26.62 -19.95
CA LEU A 468 -12.76 26.01 -20.47
C LEU A 468 -12.81 24.50 -20.18
N MET A 469 -11.70 23.79 -20.38
CA MET A 469 -11.60 22.36 -20.06
C MET A 469 -11.79 22.09 -18.57
N ASP A 470 -11.25 22.93 -17.67
CA ASP A 470 -11.53 22.82 -16.23
C ASP A 470 -13.04 22.91 -15.95
N LYS A 471 -13.74 23.87 -16.58
CA LYS A 471 -15.20 24.03 -16.41
C LYS A 471 -15.99 22.83 -16.92
N VAL A 472 -15.65 22.29 -18.09
CA VAL A 472 -16.30 21.09 -18.65
C VAL A 472 -16.09 19.88 -17.74
N LEU A 473 -14.86 19.68 -17.26
CA LEU A 473 -14.51 18.50 -16.46
C LEU A 473 -14.97 18.55 -15.00
N VAL A 474 -15.42 19.70 -14.50
CA VAL A 474 -16.07 19.81 -13.18
C VAL A 474 -17.32 18.93 -13.14
N ASP A 475 -18.15 18.96 -14.19
CA ASP A 475 -19.38 18.17 -14.28
C ASP A 475 -19.06 16.66 -14.17
N PHE A 476 -17.99 16.22 -14.83
CA PHE A 476 -17.49 14.83 -14.75
C PHE A 476 -16.91 14.48 -13.38
N GLU A 477 -16.28 15.43 -12.68
CA GLU A 477 -15.73 15.21 -11.34
C GLU A 477 -16.86 15.03 -10.32
N GLU A 478 -17.93 15.83 -10.46
CA GLU A 478 -19.13 15.71 -9.63
C GLU A 478 -19.85 14.38 -9.87
N ALA A 479 -20.06 14.02 -11.13
CA ALA A 479 -20.60 12.73 -11.53
C ALA A 479 -19.80 11.55 -10.94
N LEU A 480 -18.47 11.60 -11.08
CA LEU A 480 -17.61 10.54 -10.54
C LEU A 480 -17.67 10.47 -9.01
N ARG A 481 -17.60 11.61 -8.30
CA ARG A 481 -17.72 11.64 -6.84
C ARG A 481 -19.05 11.12 -6.33
N MET A 482 -20.13 11.38 -7.08
CA MET A 482 -21.45 10.88 -6.75
C MET A 482 -21.53 9.36 -6.89
N LEU A 483 -20.76 8.76 -7.81
CA LEU A 483 -20.87 7.33 -8.15
C LEU A 483 -19.77 6.43 -7.59
N GLU A 484 -18.62 6.97 -7.20
CA GLU A 484 -17.56 6.23 -6.48
C GLU A 484 -17.95 5.88 -5.03
N GLY A 485 -19.12 6.34 -4.57
CA GLY A 485 -19.67 5.96 -3.29
C GLY A 485 -19.98 4.46 -3.21
N ASP A 486 -20.20 3.98 -1.98
CA ASP A 486 -20.44 2.56 -1.71
C ASP A 486 -21.89 2.23 -1.33
N ALA A 487 -22.82 3.12 -1.70
CA ALA A 487 -24.24 3.09 -1.34
C ALA A 487 -24.49 3.07 0.18
N GLN A 488 -23.47 3.25 1.01
CA GLN A 488 -23.63 3.25 2.46
C GLN A 488 -24.04 4.64 2.95
N ARG A 489 -25.09 4.66 3.77
CA ARG A 489 -25.54 5.86 4.49
C ARG A 489 -24.49 6.24 5.52
N ARG A 490 -23.93 7.44 5.39
CA ARG A 490 -22.96 7.98 6.36
C ARG A 490 -23.34 9.40 6.72
N VAL A 491 -23.12 9.78 7.99
CA VAL A 491 -23.21 11.18 8.42
C VAL A 491 -22.04 11.93 7.80
N ARG A 492 -22.33 12.82 6.85
CA ARG A 492 -21.31 13.65 6.18
C ARG A 492 -21.22 15.03 6.83
N LYS A 493 -20.26 15.83 6.37
CA LYS A 493 -20.05 17.21 6.85
C LYS A 493 -21.35 18.00 6.68
N GLY A 494 -21.85 18.58 7.77
CA GLY A 494 -23.16 19.24 7.79
C GLY A 494 -24.31 18.37 8.33
N GLY A 495 -24.03 17.16 8.81
CA GLY A 495 -25.00 16.32 9.53
C GLY A 495 -25.98 15.56 8.65
N ARG A 496 -25.89 15.70 7.32
CA ARG A 496 -26.75 14.98 6.38
C ARG A 496 -26.36 13.52 6.28
N ILE A 497 -27.37 12.65 6.28
CA ILE A 497 -27.22 11.22 6.01
C ILE A 497 -27.51 11.02 4.53
N GLU A 498 -26.45 10.80 3.76
CA GLU A 498 -26.55 10.59 2.31
C GLU A 498 -25.83 9.29 1.94
N ALA A 499 -26.39 8.59 0.95
CA ALA A 499 -25.78 7.44 0.29
C ALA A 499 -25.44 7.86 -1.14
N TYR A 500 -24.20 7.60 -1.55
CA TYR A 500 -23.67 7.88 -2.89
C TYR A 500 -23.28 6.57 -3.54
N GLY A 501 -23.31 6.48 -4.87
CA GLY A 501 -22.94 5.28 -5.61
C GLY A 501 -24.02 4.22 -5.65
N ASN A 502 -25.30 4.61 -5.54
CA ASN A 502 -26.37 3.66 -5.79
C ASN A 502 -26.51 3.42 -7.29
N MET A 503 -26.92 2.21 -7.67
CA MET A 503 -27.04 1.86 -9.09
C MET A 503 -28.07 2.71 -9.84
N TRP A 504 -29.13 3.18 -9.17
CA TRP A 504 -30.12 4.07 -9.79
C TRP A 504 -29.58 5.47 -10.08
N ASP A 505 -28.55 5.93 -9.35
CA ASP A 505 -27.92 7.24 -9.57
C ASP A 505 -27.19 7.28 -10.92
N VAL A 506 -26.84 6.12 -11.50
CA VAL A 506 -26.14 6.02 -12.80
C VAL A 506 -26.98 6.61 -13.93
N ALA A 507 -28.28 6.33 -13.97
CA ALA A 507 -29.16 6.84 -15.03
C ALA A 507 -29.29 8.36 -14.96
N SER A 508 -29.56 8.90 -13.77
CA SER A 508 -29.62 10.35 -13.56
C SER A 508 -28.27 11.04 -13.84
N THR A 509 -27.14 10.35 -13.60
CA THR A 509 -25.82 10.87 -13.96
C THR A 509 -25.62 10.95 -15.47
N TYR A 510 -26.11 9.97 -16.22
CA TYR A 510 -26.09 10.00 -17.68
C TYR A 510 -26.89 11.19 -18.22
N GLU A 511 -28.12 11.37 -17.75
CA GLU A 511 -28.98 12.50 -18.14
C GLU A 511 -28.29 13.83 -17.83
N PHE A 512 -27.80 13.99 -16.60
CA PHE A 512 -27.05 15.18 -16.20
C PHE A 512 -25.87 15.47 -17.13
N LEU A 513 -24.98 14.50 -17.36
CA LEU A 513 -23.79 14.72 -18.20
C LEU A 513 -24.16 14.97 -19.67
N MET A 514 -25.21 14.33 -20.17
CA MET A 514 -25.68 14.53 -21.54
C MET A 514 -26.20 15.97 -21.73
N ASP A 515 -27.05 16.44 -20.82
CA ASP A 515 -27.56 17.81 -20.83
C ASP A 515 -26.42 18.83 -20.76
N ARG A 516 -25.45 18.62 -19.85
CA ARG A 516 -24.25 19.47 -19.74
C ARG A 516 -23.45 19.49 -21.04
N LEU A 517 -23.22 18.34 -21.67
CA LEU A 517 -22.48 18.25 -22.93
C LEU A 517 -23.22 18.94 -24.09
N GLU A 518 -24.54 18.85 -24.13
CA GLU A 518 -25.36 19.57 -25.12
C GLU A 518 -25.25 21.10 -24.94
N GLU A 519 -25.26 21.59 -23.71
CA GLU A 519 -25.02 23.02 -23.43
C GLU A 519 -23.62 23.47 -23.87
N TRP A 520 -22.59 22.67 -23.54
CA TRP A 520 -21.21 22.94 -23.97
C TRP A 520 -21.06 22.90 -25.49
N LYS A 521 -21.80 22.02 -26.18
CA LYS A 521 -21.85 21.95 -27.63
C LYS A 521 -22.55 23.16 -28.25
N ALA A 522 -23.68 23.61 -27.71
CA ALA A 522 -24.43 24.75 -28.23
C ALA A 522 -23.63 26.06 -28.15
N THR A 523 -22.72 26.14 -27.19
CA THR A 523 -21.86 27.29 -26.96
C THR A 523 -20.51 27.19 -27.67
N ALA A 524 -20.26 26.10 -28.41
CA ALA A 524 -18.97 25.74 -28.99
C ALA A 524 -18.37 26.81 -29.92
N GLU A 525 -19.23 27.54 -30.63
CA GLU A 525 -18.82 28.55 -31.64
C GLU A 525 -18.23 29.82 -31.02
N ASN A 526 -18.50 30.05 -29.74
CA ASN A 526 -18.03 31.24 -29.02
C ASN A 526 -16.69 31.00 -28.29
N TYR A 527 -16.05 29.84 -28.49
CA TYR A 527 -14.87 29.46 -27.72
C TYR A 527 -13.54 29.71 -28.42
N PRO A 528 -12.45 29.90 -27.65
CA PRO A 528 -11.10 29.90 -28.18
C PRO A 528 -10.81 28.54 -28.83
N ASP A 529 -10.40 28.55 -30.10
CA ASP A 529 -10.15 27.33 -30.90
C ASP A 529 -11.40 26.43 -31.06
N PRO A 530 -12.44 26.94 -31.76
CA PRO A 530 -13.72 26.25 -31.88
C PRO A 530 -13.60 24.92 -32.63
N GLU A 531 -12.60 24.73 -33.49
CA GLU A 531 -12.38 23.47 -34.20
C GLU A 531 -11.83 22.38 -33.27
N HIS A 532 -10.79 22.67 -32.47
CA HIS A 532 -10.28 21.72 -31.48
C HIS A 532 -11.34 21.37 -30.44
N PHE A 533 -12.14 22.36 -30.00
CA PHE A 533 -13.21 22.14 -29.05
C PHE A 533 -14.39 21.36 -29.66
N LYS A 534 -14.84 21.71 -30.88
CA LYS A 534 -15.91 20.99 -31.59
C LYS A 534 -15.52 19.55 -31.86
N ILE A 535 -14.29 19.28 -32.29
CA ILE A 535 -13.82 17.91 -32.54
C ILE A 535 -13.87 17.11 -31.25
N ASN A 536 -13.34 17.66 -30.15
CA ASN A 536 -13.23 16.91 -28.90
C ASN A 536 -14.56 16.76 -28.15
N ILE A 537 -15.56 17.64 -28.35
CA ILE A 537 -16.90 17.51 -27.75
C ILE A 537 -17.88 16.74 -28.66
N ASN A 538 -17.76 16.82 -29.99
CA ASN A 538 -18.61 16.10 -30.95
C ASN A 538 -18.07 14.71 -31.32
N LEU A 539 -17.45 14.00 -30.38
CA LEU A 539 -16.98 12.64 -30.61
C LEU A 539 -18.17 11.67 -30.64
N GLY A 540 -19.00 11.80 -31.69
CA GLY A 540 -19.94 10.78 -32.16
C GLY A 540 -19.25 9.72 -32.98
#